data_AF-A0AAV4HSU4-F1
#
_entry.id   AF-A0AAV4HSU4-F1
#
_cell.length_a   1.000
_cell.length_b   1.000
_cell.length_c   1.000
_cell.angle_alpha   90.00
_cell.angle_beta   90.00
_cell.angle_gamma   90.00
#
_symmetry.space_group_name_H-M   'P 1'
#
loop_
_entity.id
_entity.type
_entity.pdbx_description
1 polymer ?
#
loop_
_entity_poly.entity_id
_entity_poly.type
_entity_poly.pdbx_seq_one_letter_code
_entity_poly.pdbx_strand_id
1 'polypeptide(L)'
;MQAKTTTLNKLSESIGLRIHPAKSKVLRVGTQTSEAVMIGDQPLEDVDAFCNLESNIDQEGGTSKEIKARIGKAQAAFTTLDRFWKT
;
A
#
# COMPACT_ATOMS: atom_id res chain seq x y z
N MET A 1 -13.97 1.61 8.98
CA MET A 1 -13.50 1.85 7.59
C MET A 1 -14.63 2.33 6.68
N GLN A 2 -15.77 1.60 6.63
CA GLN A 2 -16.90 1.91 5.76
C GLN A 2 -17.36 3.37 5.77
N ALA A 3 -17.63 3.96 6.94
CA ALA A 3 -18.14 5.33 7.03
C ALA A 3 -17.22 6.36 6.35
N LYS A 4 -15.89 6.21 6.49
CA LYS A 4 -14.90 7.09 5.82
C LYS A 4 -14.92 6.88 4.31
N THR A 5 -15.00 5.63 3.85
CA THR A 5 -15.10 5.31 2.42
C THR A 5 -16.36 5.87 1.79
N THR A 6 -17.52 5.76 2.47
CA THR A 6 -18.78 6.34 2.00
C THR A 6 -18.70 7.87 1.89
N THR A 7 -18.13 8.54 2.88
CA THR A 7 -17.92 9.99 2.84
C THR A 7 -16.97 10.40 1.71
N LEU A 8 -15.85 9.68 1.54
CA LEU A 8 -14.90 9.92 0.46
C LEU A 8 -15.54 9.75 -0.92
N ASN A 9 -16.37 8.72 -1.11
CA ASN A 9 -17.08 8.49 -2.37
C ASN A 9 -18.02 9.66 -2.69
N LYS A 10 -18.84 10.09 -1.72
CA LYS A 10 -19.76 11.24 -1.89
C LYS A 10 -19.02 12.54 -2.23
N LEU A 11 -17.91 12.81 -1.53
CA LEU A 11 -17.10 14.00 -1.80
C LEU A 11 -16.45 13.94 -3.18
N SER A 12 -15.95 12.77 -3.58
CA SER A 12 -15.38 12.56 -4.92
C SER A 12 -16.42 12.82 -6.01
N GLU A 13 -17.63 12.28 -5.85
CA GLU A 13 -18.74 12.50 -6.78
C GLU A 13 -19.13 13.98 -6.89
N SER A 14 -19.09 14.73 -5.78
CA SER A 14 -19.41 16.17 -5.77
C SER A 14 -18.48 17.03 -6.61
N ILE A 15 -17.26 16.55 -6.87
CA ILE A 15 -16.25 17.21 -7.72
C ILE A 15 -16.06 16.50 -9.07
N GLY A 16 -16.99 15.61 -9.44
CA GLY A 16 -16.95 14.90 -10.72
C GLY A 16 -15.94 13.75 -10.81
N LEU A 17 -15.39 13.30 -9.68
CA LEU A 17 -14.52 12.13 -9.60
C LEU A 17 -15.30 10.87 -9.24
N ARG A 18 -14.83 9.71 -9.72
CA ARG A 18 -15.40 8.40 -9.40
C ARG A 18 -14.31 7.47 -8.89
N ILE A 19 -14.55 6.85 -7.74
CA ILE A 19 -13.64 5.82 -7.22
C ILE A 19 -13.85 4.54 -8.03
N HIS A 20 -12.75 3.92 -8.47
CA HIS A 20 -12.78 2.68 -9.25
C HIS A 20 -12.56 1.48 -8.32
N PRO A 21 -13.60 0.70 -7.95
CA PRO A 21 -13.49 -0.29 -6.88
C PRO A 21 -12.42 -1.35 -7.16
N ALA A 22 -12.27 -1.81 -8.40
CA ALA A 22 -11.25 -2.82 -8.75
C ALA A 22 -9.78 -2.33 -8.61
N LYS A 23 -9.54 -1.01 -8.53
CA LYS A 23 -8.21 -0.44 -8.29
C LYS A 23 -8.02 -0.03 -6.82
N SER A 24 -9.07 -0.09 -6.02
CA SER A 24 -9.06 0.26 -4.62
C SER A 24 -8.89 -1.01 -3.78
N LYS A 25 -7.97 -0.97 -2.83
CA LYS A 25 -7.68 -2.07 -1.91
C LYS A 25 -7.82 -1.59 -0.48
N VAL A 26 -8.11 -2.52 0.43
CA VAL A 26 -8.13 -2.28 1.87
C VAL A 26 -6.90 -2.89 2.50
N LEU A 27 -6.08 -2.06 3.14
CA LEU A 27 -4.97 -2.52 3.99
C LEU A 27 -5.35 -2.24 5.46
N ARG A 28 -5.31 -3.27 6.30
CA ARG A 28 -5.68 -3.16 7.72
C ARG A 28 -4.43 -3.18 8.58
N VAL A 29 -4.13 -2.03 9.18
CA VAL A 29 -2.97 -1.87 10.06
C VAL A 29 -3.41 -1.94 11.51
N GLY A 30 -2.90 -2.91 12.27
CA GLY A 30 -3.14 -3.03 13.72
C GLY A 30 -4.58 -3.39 14.14
N THR A 31 -5.43 -3.85 13.21
CA THR A 31 -6.82 -4.24 13.46
C THR A 31 -7.13 -5.60 12.82
N GLN A 32 -7.82 -6.48 13.54
CA GLN A 32 -8.26 -7.79 13.04
C GLN A 32 -9.71 -7.80 12.50
N THR A 33 -10.31 -6.63 12.28
CA THR A 33 -11.71 -6.57 11.81
C THR A 33 -11.84 -7.15 10.40
N SER A 34 -12.78 -8.07 10.20
CA SER A 34 -13.07 -8.71 8.90
C SER A 34 -14.26 -8.08 8.16
N GLU A 35 -14.75 -6.93 8.61
CA GLU A 35 -15.88 -6.25 7.99
C GLU A 35 -15.52 -5.76 6.59
N ALA A 36 -16.26 -6.21 5.57
CA ALA A 36 -16.07 -5.79 4.19
C ALA A 36 -16.26 -4.28 4.04
N VAL A 37 -15.43 -3.67 3.19
CA VAL A 37 -15.59 -2.27 2.79
C VAL A 37 -16.19 -2.23 1.40
N MET A 38 -17.31 -1.54 1.26
CA MET A 38 -18.09 -1.46 0.03
C MET A 38 -17.96 -0.08 -0.60
N ILE A 39 -17.84 -0.03 -1.94
CA ILE A 39 -18.07 1.16 -2.76
C ILE A 39 -19.23 0.86 -3.70
N GLY A 40 -20.37 1.53 -3.49
CA GLY A 40 -21.63 1.09 -4.06
C GLY A 40 -21.93 -0.34 -3.60
N ASP A 41 -22.15 -1.24 -4.55
CA ASP A 41 -22.41 -2.66 -4.30
C ASP A 41 -21.17 -3.56 -4.50
N GLN A 42 -19.99 -2.96 -4.68
CA GLN A 42 -18.74 -3.71 -4.92
C GLN A 42 -17.87 -3.75 -3.64
N PRO A 43 -17.53 -4.96 -3.14
CA PRO A 43 -16.57 -5.09 -2.04
C PRO A 43 -15.16 -4.77 -2.54
N LEU A 44 -14.38 -4.09 -1.71
CA LEU A 44 -12.96 -3.88 -1.93
C LEU A 44 -12.17 -5.09 -1.43
N GLU A 45 -11.12 -5.45 -2.15
CA GLU A 45 -10.22 -6.53 -1.76
C GLU A 45 -9.33 -6.12 -0.59
N ASP A 46 -9.31 -6.95 0.45
CA ASP A 46 -8.38 -6.88 1.56
C ASP A 46 -7.00 -7.42 1.14
N VAL A 47 -5.95 -6.65 1.41
CA VAL A 47 -4.56 -6.99 1.06
C VAL A 47 -3.64 -6.93 2.27
N ASP A 48 -2.57 -7.73 2.25
CA ASP A 48 -1.57 -7.77 3.32
C ASP A 48 -0.45 -6.73 3.13
N ALA A 49 -0.26 -6.28 1.90
CA ALA A 49 0.66 -5.22 1.53
C ALA A 49 0.16 -4.46 0.31
N PHE A 50 0.52 -3.18 0.23
CA PHE A 50 0.20 -2.32 -0.90
C PHE A 50 1.40 -1.46 -1.26
N CYS A 51 1.76 -1.45 -2.55
CA CYS A 51 2.78 -0.57 -3.09
C CYS A 51 2.11 0.74 -3.50
N ASN A 52 2.31 1.79 -2.70
CA ASN A 52 1.91 3.13 -3.08
C ASN A 52 3.14 3.89 -3.61
N LEU A 53 3.18 4.09 -4.92
CA LEU A 53 4.31 4.68 -5.64
C LEU A 53 5.60 3.86 -5.41
N GLU A 54 6.51 4.38 -4.59
CA GLU A 54 7.80 3.74 -4.29
C GLU A 54 7.83 3.08 -2.91
N SER A 55 6.78 3.24 -2.11
CA SER A 55 6.75 2.73 -0.74
C SER A 55 5.79 1.55 -0.60
N ASN A 56 6.31 0.48 0.00
CA ASN A 56 5.55 -0.71 0.33
C ASN A 56 5.09 -0.60 1.78
N ILE A 57 3.78 -0.48 1.97
CA ILE A 57 3.15 -0.48 3.28
C ILE A 57 2.50 -1.84 3.49
N ASP A 58 2.70 -2.45 4.65
CA ASP A 58 2.09 -3.73 5.02
C ASP A 58 1.15 -3.58 6.23
N GLN A 59 0.51 -4.69 6.63
CA GLN A 59 -0.39 -4.73 7.79
C GLN A 59 0.29 -4.44 9.13
N GLU A 60 1.62 -4.52 9.21
CA GLU A 60 2.37 -4.10 10.41
C GLU A 60 2.40 -2.57 10.52
N GLY A 61 2.04 -1.86 9.44
CA GLY A 61 1.96 -0.40 9.40
C GLY A 61 3.31 0.29 9.33
N GLY A 62 4.39 -0.49 9.27
CA GLY A 62 5.75 0.00 9.32
C GLY A 62 6.41 -0.04 7.96
N THR A 63 7.41 0.83 7.78
CA THR A 63 8.33 0.80 6.63
C THR A 63 9.48 -0.17 6.86
N SER A 64 9.51 -0.90 7.98
CA SER A 64 10.62 -1.77 8.38
C SER A 64 11.00 -2.80 7.31
N LYS A 65 10.01 -3.42 6.65
CA LYS A 65 10.28 -4.37 5.56
C LYS A 65 10.89 -3.67 4.35
N GLU A 66 10.36 -2.52 3.99
CA GLU A 66 10.87 -1.73 2.87
C GLU A 66 12.29 -1.20 3.13
N ILE A 67 12.55 -0.66 4.32
CA ILE A 67 13.87 -0.18 4.75
C ILE A 67 14.88 -1.32 4.66
N LYS A 68 14.55 -2.50 5.19
CA LYS A 68 15.42 -3.70 5.08
C LYS A 68 15.68 -4.08 3.62
N ALA A 69 14.66 -4.03 2.76
CA ALA A 69 14.82 -4.32 1.34
C ALA A 69 15.72 -3.30 0.62
N ARG A 70 15.57 -2.00 0.92
CA ARG A 70 16.42 -0.93 0.36
C ARG A 70 17.87 -1.06 0.82
N ILE A 71 18.10 -1.38 2.10
CA ILE A 71 19.44 -1.65 2.64
C ILE A 71 20.07 -2.85 1.94
N GLY A 72 19.35 -3.96 1.79
CA GLY A 72 19.86 -5.16 1.11
C GLY A 72 20.25 -4.89 -0.35
N LYS A 73 19.45 -4.12 -1.09
CA LYS A 73 19.79 -3.69 -2.46
C LYS A 73 21.06 -2.84 -2.50
N ALA A 74 21.19 -1.88 -1.57
CA ALA A 74 22.39 -1.05 -1.47
C ALA A 74 23.64 -1.88 -1.15
N GLN A 75 23.55 -2.80 -0.18
CA GLN A 75 24.64 -3.71 0.18
C GLN A 75 25.08 -4.58 -1.00
N ALA A 76 24.13 -5.12 -1.78
CA ALA A 76 24.43 -5.88 -3.00
C ALA A 76 25.11 -5.03 -4.08
N ALA A 77 24.65 -3.79 -4.27
CA ALA A 77 25.27 -2.85 -5.21
C ALA A 77 26.71 -2.51 -4.79
N PHE A 78 26.94 -2.16 -3.52
CA PHE A 78 28.29 -1.89 -3.00
C PHE A 78 29.22 -3.11 -3.12
N THR A 79 28.73 -4.31 -2.80
CA THR A 79 29.51 -5.55 -2.96
C THR A 79 29.91 -5.80 -4.42
N THR A 80 29.03 -5.44 -5.36
CA THR A 80 29.30 -5.57 -6.79
C THR A 80 30.34 -4.54 -7.24
N LEU A 81 30.19 -3.28 -6.82
CA LEU A 81 31.11 -2.18 -7.17
C LEU A 81 32.50 -2.33 -6.54
N ASP A 82 32.60 -2.90 -5.33
CA ASP A 82 33.87 -3.19 -4.66
C ASP A 82 34.80 -4.06 -5.52
N ARG A 83 34.24 -5.00 -6.31
CA ARG A 83 35.04 -5.78 -7.28
C ARG A 83 35.64 -4.93 -8.40
N PHE A 84 34.96 -3.87 -8.82
CA PHE A 84 35.41 -2.97 -9.88
C PHE A 84 36.35 -1.88 -9.38
N TRP A 85 36.28 -1.49 -8.10
CA TRP A 85 37.11 -0.44 -7.53
C TRP A 85 38.44 -0.96 -6.97
N LYS A 86 38.64 -2.28 -6.97
CA LYS A 86 39.88 -2.97 -6.56
C LYS A 86 40.90 -3.16 -7.68
N THR A 87 40.57 -2.73 -8.90
CA THR A 87 41.49 -2.56 -10.04
C THR A 87 41.93 -1.13 -10.14
#